data_AF-A0A5K1D502-F1
#
_entry.id   AF-A0A5K1D502-F1
#
_cell.length_a   1.000
_cell.length_b   1.000
_cell.length_c   1.000
_cell.angle_alpha   90.00
_cell.angle_beta   90.00
_cell.angle_gamma   90.00
#
_symmetry.space_group_name_H-M   'P 1'
#
loop_
_entity.id
_entity.type
_entity.pdbx_description
1 polymer ?
#
loop_
_entity_poly.entity_id
_entity_poly.type
_entity_poly.pdbx_seq_one_letter_code
_entity_poly.pdbx_strand_id
1 'polypeptide(L)' 'LHAIGGLVPLLGYLKNSHAGIRAKAAEVVTTVVQNNPRSQQLVMEANGLEPLMSNFSSDPDVTVRTKALGAIS' A
#
# COMPACT_ATOMS: atom_id res chain seq x y z
N LEU A 1 -3.46 -13.10 -3.64
CA LEU A 1 -3.61 -11.78 -4.30
C LEU A 1 -3.12 -11.75 -5.75
N HIS A 2 -1.98 -12.35 -6.09
CA HIS A 2 -1.45 -12.28 -7.47
C HIS A 2 -2.16 -13.21 -8.46
N ALA A 3 -2.65 -14.38 -8.03
CA ALA A 3 -3.38 -15.30 -8.88
C ALA A 3 -4.80 -14.83 -9.27
N ILE A 4 -5.30 -13.72 -8.68
CA ILE A 4 -6.68 -13.21 -8.86
C ILE A 4 -6.66 -11.72 -9.30
N GLY A 5 -5.48 -11.13 -9.60
CA GLY A 5 -5.39 -9.73 -10.06
C GLY A 5 -5.75 -8.66 -9.01
N GLY A 6 -5.81 -9.01 -7.73
CA GLY A 6 -6.28 -8.09 -6.66
C GLY A 6 -5.28 -7.02 -6.25
N LEU A 7 -4.02 -7.09 -6.70
CA LEU A 7 -2.98 -6.14 -6.30
C LEU A 7 -3.20 -4.74 -6.90
N VAL A 8 -3.55 -4.65 -8.18
CA VAL A 8 -3.74 -3.36 -8.86
C VAL A 8 -4.92 -2.58 -8.27
N PRO A 9 -6.11 -3.17 -8.05
CA PRO A 9 -7.20 -2.49 -7.33
C PRO A 9 -6.81 -2.09 -5.90
N LEU A 10 -6.05 -2.94 -5.20
CA LEU A 10 -5.58 -2.64 -3.84
C LEU A 10 -4.69 -1.39 -3.81
N LEU A 11 -3.75 -1.27 -4.75
CA LEU A 11 -2.92 -0.07 -4.87
C LEU A 11 -3.74 1.16 -5.27
N GLY A 12 -4.81 0.98 -6.05
CA GLY A 12 -5.78 2.03 -6.34
C GLY A 12 -6.46 2.58 -5.08
N TYR A 13 -6.77 1.74 -4.09
CA TYR A 13 -7.36 2.17 -2.82
C TYR A 13 -6.44 3.05 -1.97
N LEU A 14 -5.13 3.08 -2.24
CA LEU A 14 -4.21 4.02 -1.58
C LEU A 14 -4.52 5.48 -1.93
N LYS A 15 -5.25 5.76 -3.01
CA LYS A 15 -5.66 7.12 -3.43
C LYS A 15 -7.13 7.41 -3.14
N ASN A 16 -7.80 6.58 -2.32
CA ASN A 16 -9.22 6.74 -2.03
C ASN A 16 -9.50 8.04 -1.24
N SER A 17 -10.69 8.63 -1.40
CA SER A 17 -11.11 9.83 -0.66
C SER A 17 -11.18 9.61 0.85
N HIS A 18 -11.51 8.39 1.30
CA HIS A 18 -11.64 8.05 2.71
C HIS A 18 -10.32 7.56 3.31
N ALA A 19 -9.84 8.25 4.36
CA ALA A 19 -8.60 7.91 5.05
C ALA A 19 -8.59 6.48 5.59
N GLY A 20 -9.71 5.99 6.14
CA GLY A 20 -9.80 4.60 6.62
C GLY A 20 -9.55 3.55 5.54
N ILE A 21 -9.99 3.81 4.30
CA ILE A 21 -9.75 2.92 3.15
C ILE A 21 -8.27 2.96 2.76
N ARG A 22 -7.65 4.16 2.71
CA ARG A 22 -6.21 4.29 2.42
C ARG A 22 -5.35 3.58 3.46
N ALA A 23 -5.67 3.75 4.74
CA ALA A 23 -4.97 3.10 5.85
C ALA A 23 -5.10 1.58 5.77
N LYS A 24 -6.30 1.07 5.48
CA LYS A 24 -6.53 -0.37 5.33
C LYS A 24 -5.81 -0.95 4.11
N ALA A 25 -5.79 -0.20 3.01
CA ALA A 25 -5.06 -0.61 1.81
C ALA A 25 -3.55 -0.70 2.10
N ALA A 26 -2.97 0.31 2.76
CA ALA A 26 -1.57 0.29 3.17
C ALA A 26 -1.26 -0.87 4.12
N GLU A 27 -2.12 -1.14 5.10
CA GLU A 27 -2.00 -2.29 6.01
C GLU A 27 -2.00 -3.62 5.27
N VAL A 28 -2.92 -3.82 4.32
CA VAL A 28 -2.95 -5.04 3.51
C VAL A 28 -1.67 -5.16 2.68
N VAL A 29 -1.19 -4.07 2.08
CA VAL A 29 0.08 -4.09 1.34
C VAL A 29 1.23 -4.50 2.25
N THR A 30 1.35 -3.93 3.46
CA THR A 30 2.34 -4.35 4.47
C THR A 30 2.31 -5.86 4.70
N THR A 31 1.13 -6.43 4.99
CA THR A 31 1.02 -7.88 5.25
C THR A 31 1.38 -8.74 4.04
N VAL A 32 1.14 -8.24 2.83
CA VAL A 32 1.41 -8.96 1.58
C VAL A 32 2.91 -9.00 1.26
N VAL A 33 3.62 -7.91 1.52
CA VAL A 33 5.06 -7.79 1.21
C VAL A 33 5.96 -8.29 2.33
N GLN A 34 5.46 -8.37 3.57
CA GLN A 34 6.24 -8.80 4.72
C GLN A 34 6.78 -10.22 4.54
N ASN A 35 8.11 -10.38 4.65
CA ASN A 35 8.82 -11.64 4.44
C ASN A 35 8.53 -12.30 3.08
N ASN A 36 8.15 -11.51 2.06
CA ASN A 36 7.74 -12.03 0.75
C ASN A 36 8.39 -11.26 -0.41
N PRO A 37 9.62 -11.65 -0.82
CA PRO A 37 10.36 -10.99 -1.91
C PRO A 37 9.61 -10.95 -3.23
N ARG A 38 8.84 -12.00 -3.55
CA ARG A 38 8.02 -12.04 -4.76
C ARG A 38 6.94 -10.97 -4.72
N SER A 39 6.22 -10.86 -3.61
CA SER A 39 5.17 -9.82 -3.47
C SER A 39 5.75 -8.41 -3.43
N GLN A 40 6.93 -8.22 -2.83
CA GLN A 40 7.67 -6.95 -2.87
C GLN A 40 7.94 -6.53 -4.32
N GLN A 41 8.52 -7.44 -5.12
CA GLN A 41 8.80 -7.17 -6.54
C GLN A 41 7.53 -6.80 -7.31
N LEU A 42 6.44 -7.52 -7.08
CA LEU A 42 5.16 -7.26 -7.74
C LEU A 42 4.55 -5.90 -7.38
N VAL A 43 4.70 -5.44 -6.14
CA VAL A 43 4.30 -4.09 -5.73
C VAL A 43 5.14 -3.03 -6.44
N MET A 44 6.44 -3.29 -6.59
CA MET A 44 7.36 -2.40 -7.31
C MET A 44 7.02 -2.31 -8.80
N GLU A 45 6.77 -3.45 -9.45
CA GLU A 45 6.36 -3.54 -10.86
C GLU A 45 5.03 -2.84 -11.14
N ALA A 46 4.11 -2.83 -10.16
CA ALA A 46 2.83 -2.15 -10.25
C ALA A 46 2.87 -0.66 -9.85
N ASN A 47 4.06 -0.06 -9.72
CA ASN A 47 4.25 1.32 -9.25
C ASN A 47 3.59 1.61 -7.89
N GLY A 48 3.51 0.60 -7.01
CA GLY A 48 2.88 0.74 -5.69
C GLY A 48 3.66 1.60 -4.71
N LEU A 49 4.97 1.80 -4.93
CA LEU A 49 5.80 2.62 -4.05
C LEU A 49 5.42 4.10 -4.09
N GLU A 50 5.05 4.65 -5.24
CA GLU A 50 4.66 6.05 -5.39
C GLU A 50 3.45 6.44 -4.50
N PRO A 51 2.29 5.75 -4.55
CA PRO A 51 1.18 6.06 -3.66
C PRO A 51 1.49 5.78 -2.19
N LEU A 52 2.33 4.79 -1.87
CA LEU A 52 2.77 4.55 -0.48
C LEU A 52 3.62 5.71 0.05
N MET A 53 4.57 6.21 -0.75
CA MET A 53 5.39 7.36 -0.40
C MET A 53 4.55 8.64 -0.27
N SER A 54 3.57 8.83 -1.15
CA SER A 54 2.62 9.95 -1.04
C SER A 54 1.79 9.87 0.25
N ASN A 55 1.25 8.69 0.57
CA ASN A 55 0.51 8.45 1.80
C ASN A 55 1.37 8.63 3.06
N PHE A 56 2.63 8.23 3.02
CA PHE A 56 3.56 8.43 4.13
C PHE A 56 3.92 9.90 4.34
N SER A 57 4.23 10.62 3.26
CA SER A 57 4.78 11.98 3.33
C SER A 57 3.71 13.07 3.46
N SER A 58 2.55 12.89 2.84
CA SER A 58 1.61 14.00 2.60
C SER A 58 0.17 13.73 3.07
N ASP A 59 -0.15 12.52 3.53
CA ASP A 59 -1.51 12.24 4.00
C ASP A 59 -1.84 13.03 5.29
N PRO A 60 -3.02 13.66 5.38
CA PRO A 60 -3.43 14.36 6.60
C PRO A 60 -3.71 13.43 7.78
N ASP A 61 -4.02 12.15 7.53
CA ASP A 61 -4.32 11.17 8.58
C ASP A 61 -3.04 10.43 9.02
N VAL A 62 -2.66 10.60 10.29
CA VAL A 62 -1.46 9.96 10.87
C VAL A 62 -1.52 8.44 10.79
N THR A 63 -2.71 7.85 10.87
CA THR A 63 -2.89 6.39 10.76
C THR A 63 -2.49 5.92 9.37
N VAL A 64 -2.89 6.66 8.33
CA VAL A 64 -2.49 6.36 6.94
C VAL A 64 -0.97 6.43 6.82
N ARG A 65 -0.34 7.48 7.37
CA ARG A 65 1.12 7.64 7.34
C ARG A 65 1.84 6.48 8.03
N THR A 66 1.39 6.08 9.22
CA THR A 66 1.98 4.95 9.97
C THR A 66 1.83 3.62 9.24
N LYS A 67 0.66 3.36 8.64
CA LYS A 67 0.44 2.12 7.87
C LYS A 67 1.25 2.12 6.58
N ALA A 68 1.36 3.26 5.90
CA ALA A 68 2.20 3.39 4.71
C ALA A 68 3.69 3.16 5.04
N LEU A 69 4.18 3.69 6.16
CA LEU A 69 5.55 3.42 6.62
C LEU A 69 5.81 1.92 6.78
N GLY A 70 4.89 1.18 7.38
CA GLY A 70 5.03 -0.26 7.55
C GLY A 70 5.08 -1.04 6.23
N ALA A 71 4.54 -0.51 5.14
CA ALA A 71 4.65 -1.12 3.82
C ALA A 71 5.97 -0.78 3.10
N ILE A 72 6.67 0.27 3.53
CA ILE A 72 7.93 0.75 2.95
C ILE A 72 9.15 0.18 3.70
N SER A 73 9.04 -0.04 5.01
CA SER A 73 10.08 -0.62 5.87
C SER A 73 10.28 -2.11 5.65
#